data_AF-A0A931Z3Q9-F1
#
_entry.id   AF-A0A931Z3Q9-F1
#
_cell.length_a   1.000
_cell.length_b   1.000
_cell.length_c   1.000
_cell.angle_alpha   90.00
_cell.angle_beta   90.00
_cell.angle_gamma   90.00
#
_symmetry.space_group_name_H-M   'P 1'
#
loop_
_entity.id
_entity.type
_entity.pdbx_description
1 polymer ?
#
loop_
_entity_poly.entity_id
_entity_poly.type
_entity_poly.pdbx_seq_one_letter_code
_entity_poly.pdbx_strand_id
1 'polypeptide(L)'
;MENIFTTEEAAEYLGVSRVRVRQLIKDARLPAEKRGRDHILHEANLQHYVLYGRKKPGRPLKKDSACDIVSEGAGAYTVDATRLGNGELYCGDVLQVLPKLKEQTFQLVVADPPYFQVLLEHDWDNTWTSSQEYLDWTVEWVRACKRVLRPDGLLYVFGQLGKREHVWLHTCSLLAKEMQFHDMIIWDRAVGYNERYDSFTPQYEMILVLRKAANSNPYFNKDMVRLPYDEGTIGMYLKDKRYKDKAAREAHLRKGKYATNILRIPSLKGASNEKIGHPSQKPIALIDSLVSSSSRPGDFVLDPFLGSGTTAASCEGLKRRWV
;
A
#
# COMPACT_ATOMS: atom_id res chain seq x y z
N MET A 1 -30.69 4.67 -2.29
CA MET A 1 -30.98 3.27 -2.65
C MET A 1 -29.74 2.76 -3.34
N GLU A 2 -29.04 1.79 -2.75
CA GLU A 2 -27.93 1.12 -3.42
C GLU A 2 -28.50 0.32 -4.58
N ASN A 3 -27.98 0.55 -5.80
CA ASN A 3 -28.41 -0.25 -6.94
C ASN A 3 -27.80 -1.64 -6.81
N ILE A 4 -28.68 -2.62 -6.82
CA ILE A 4 -28.35 -4.03 -6.67
C ILE A 4 -28.55 -4.67 -8.04
N PHE A 5 -27.55 -5.41 -8.50
CA PHE A 5 -27.51 -6.04 -9.80
C PHE A 5 -27.56 -7.56 -9.66
N THR A 6 -28.42 -8.21 -10.42
CA THR A 6 -28.36 -9.64 -10.70
C THR A 6 -27.11 -9.96 -11.53
N THR A 7 -26.77 -11.26 -11.70
CA THR A 7 -25.69 -11.63 -12.62
C THR A 7 -25.97 -11.24 -14.08
N GLU A 8 -27.25 -11.07 -14.46
CA GLU A 8 -27.68 -10.61 -15.78
C GLU A 8 -27.39 -9.10 -15.94
N GLU A 9 -27.89 -8.28 -15.01
CA GLU A 9 -27.71 -6.82 -15.05
C GLU A 9 -26.24 -6.42 -14.85
N ALA A 10 -25.50 -7.17 -14.03
CA ALA A 10 -24.06 -6.98 -13.88
C ALA A 10 -23.30 -7.32 -15.18
N ALA A 11 -23.76 -8.29 -15.96
CA ALA A 11 -23.16 -8.64 -17.25
C ALA A 11 -23.35 -7.51 -18.27
N GLU A 12 -24.55 -6.93 -18.31
CA GLU A 12 -24.87 -5.74 -19.12
C GLU A 12 -24.05 -4.54 -18.68
N TYR A 13 -24.02 -4.23 -17.38
CA TYR A 13 -23.25 -3.12 -16.81
C TYR A 13 -21.75 -3.23 -17.14
N LEU A 14 -21.20 -4.44 -17.07
CA LEU A 14 -19.79 -4.71 -17.33
C LEU A 14 -19.47 -4.93 -18.81
N GLY A 15 -20.46 -5.03 -19.70
CA GLY A 15 -20.26 -5.35 -21.11
C GLY A 15 -19.56 -6.70 -21.34
N VAL A 16 -19.87 -7.72 -20.53
CA VAL A 16 -19.29 -9.07 -20.61
C VAL A 16 -20.38 -10.14 -20.53
N SER A 17 -20.06 -11.41 -20.82
CA SER A 17 -21.04 -12.49 -20.71
C SER A 17 -21.40 -12.84 -19.26
N ARG A 18 -22.61 -13.34 -19.03
CA ARG A 18 -23.05 -13.86 -17.70
C ARG A 18 -22.13 -14.98 -17.18
N VAL A 19 -21.60 -15.81 -18.07
CA VAL A 19 -20.58 -16.84 -17.74
C VAL A 19 -19.32 -16.18 -17.19
N ARG A 20 -18.87 -15.07 -17.79
CA ARG A 20 -17.70 -14.32 -17.32
C ARG A 20 -17.94 -13.73 -15.93
N VAL A 21 -19.11 -13.16 -15.67
CA VAL A 21 -19.47 -12.65 -14.33
C VAL A 21 -19.41 -13.75 -13.28
N ARG A 22 -19.99 -14.93 -13.55
CA ARG A 22 -19.92 -16.09 -12.63
C ARG A 22 -18.48 -16.55 -12.39
N GLN A 23 -17.64 -16.54 -13.40
CA GLN A 23 -16.23 -16.87 -13.25
C GLN A 23 -15.49 -15.83 -12.38
N LEU A 24 -15.77 -14.54 -12.54
CA LEU A 24 -15.19 -13.49 -11.71
C LEU A 24 -15.60 -13.58 -10.24
N ILE A 25 -16.84 -13.98 -9.97
CA ILE A 25 -17.33 -14.27 -8.62
C ILE A 25 -16.58 -15.48 -8.04
N LYS A 26 -16.46 -16.56 -8.82
CA LYS A 26 -15.73 -17.78 -8.42
C LYS A 26 -14.25 -17.51 -8.11
N ASP A 27 -13.63 -16.63 -8.88
CA ASP A 27 -12.23 -16.22 -8.72
C ASP A 27 -12.04 -15.16 -7.62
N ALA A 28 -13.10 -14.82 -6.87
CA ALA A 28 -13.13 -13.76 -5.85
C ALA A 28 -12.72 -12.36 -6.36
N ARG A 29 -12.79 -12.13 -7.68
CA ARG A 29 -12.44 -10.85 -8.32
C ARG A 29 -13.60 -9.87 -8.38
N LEU A 30 -14.82 -10.36 -8.18
CA LEU A 30 -16.02 -9.55 -8.17
C LEU A 30 -16.90 -10.02 -7.00
N PRO A 31 -16.80 -9.35 -5.84
CA PRO A 31 -17.53 -9.74 -4.64
C PRO A 31 -19.04 -9.72 -4.88
N ALA A 32 -19.71 -10.81 -4.50
CA ALA A 32 -21.14 -10.99 -4.69
C ALA A 32 -21.74 -11.81 -3.55
N GLU A 33 -23.02 -11.57 -3.26
CA GLU A 33 -23.78 -12.31 -2.25
C GLU A 33 -24.68 -13.35 -2.91
N LYS A 34 -24.78 -14.54 -2.31
CA LYS A 34 -25.65 -15.59 -2.86
C LYS A 34 -27.09 -15.35 -2.42
N ARG A 35 -28.02 -15.24 -3.37
CA ARG A 35 -29.46 -15.16 -3.09
C ARG A 35 -30.21 -16.21 -3.91
N GLY A 36 -30.55 -17.32 -3.25
CA GLY A 36 -31.17 -18.47 -3.91
C GLY A 36 -30.25 -19.14 -4.93
N ARG A 37 -30.67 -19.20 -6.19
CA ARG A 37 -29.90 -19.78 -7.31
C ARG A 37 -29.03 -18.76 -8.04
N ASP A 38 -29.09 -17.48 -7.67
CA ASP A 38 -28.33 -16.40 -8.31
C ASP A 38 -27.40 -15.68 -7.33
N HIS A 39 -26.55 -14.81 -7.87
CA HIS A 39 -25.72 -13.89 -7.11
C HIS A 39 -26.22 -12.47 -7.28
N ILE A 40 -26.05 -11.70 -6.21
CA ILE A 40 -26.33 -10.29 -6.15
C ILE A 40 -25.01 -9.53 -6.05
N LEU A 41 -24.87 -8.50 -6.88
CA LEU A 41 -23.70 -7.64 -6.99
C LEU A 41 -24.09 -6.21 -6.65
N HIS A 42 -23.30 -5.58 -5.78
CA HIS A 42 -23.50 -4.17 -5.45
C HIS A 42 -22.84 -3.30 -6.52
N GLU A 43 -23.47 -2.15 -6.83
CA GLU A 43 -22.92 -1.18 -7.78
C GLU A 43 -21.48 -0.80 -7.46
N ALA A 44 -21.13 -0.62 -6.18
CA ALA A 44 -19.77 -0.31 -5.73
C ALA A 44 -18.75 -1.39 -6.14
N ASN A 45 -19.14 -2.67 -6.10
CA ASN A 45 -18.27 -3.78 -6.53
C ASN A 45 -18.11 -3.80 -8.06
N LEU A 46 -19.17 -3.46 -8.80
CA LEU A 46 -19.11 -3.34 -10.25
C LEU A 46 -18.25 -2.14 -10.67
N GLN A 47 -18.42 -0.98 -10.04
CA GLN A 47 -17.61 0.21 -10.26
C GLN A 47 -16.14 -0.05 -9.90
N HIS A 48 -15.87 -0.68 -8.75
CA HIS A 48 -14.53 -1.12 -8.36
C HIS A 48 -13.94 -2.09 -9.40
N TYR A 49 -14.72 -3.04 -9.91
CA TYR A 49 -14.26 -3.94 -10.96
C TYR A 49 -14.03 -3.24 -12.31
N VAL A 50 -14.84 -2.24 -12.68
CA VAL A 50 -14.61 -1.42 -13.88
C VAL A 50 -13.30 -0.64 -13.77
N LEU A 51 -13.04 -0.06 -12.59
CA LEU A 51 -11.85 0.74 -12.32
C LEU A 51 -10.57 -0.11 -12.20
N TYR A 52 -10.66 -1.25 -11.51
CA TYR A 52 -9.48 -2.03 -11.09
C TYR A 52 -9.48 -3.48 -11.61
N GLY A 53 -10.66 -4.07 -11.81
CA GLY A 53 -10.83 -5.50 -12.12
C GLY A 53 -10.83 -5.89 -13.61
N ARG A 54 -11.03 -4.94 -14.53
CA ARG A 54 -10.98 -5.15 -15.99
C ARG A 54 -9.56 -5.35 -16.53
N LYS A 55 -8.55 -4.81 -15.84
CA LYS A 55 -7.15 -5.05 -16.21
C LYS A 55 -6.81 -6.49 -15.86
N LYS A 56 -6.40 -7.31 -16.84
CA LYS A 56 -5.46 -8.39 -16.51
C LYS A 56 -4.26 -7.70 -15.85
N PRO A 57 -3.70 -8.21 -14.74
CA PRO A 57 -2.35 -7.79 -14.34
C PRO A 57 -1.50 -7.76 -15.60
N GLY A 58 -0.87 -6.62 -15.86
CA GLY A 58 -0.15 -6.40 -17.11
C GLY A 58 0.71 -7.61 -17.40
N ARG A 59 0.66 -8.13 -18.63
CA ARG A 59 1.74 -9.01 -19.09
C ARG A 59 3.05 -8.24 -18.82
N PRO A 60 4.14 -8.91 -18.41
CA PRO A 60 5.45 -8.30 -18.40
C PRO A 60 5.63 -7.53 -19.71
N LEU A 61 6.09 -6.27 -19.63
CA LEU A 61 6.41 -5.51 -20.84
C LEU A 61 7.31 -6.40 -21.72
N LYS A 62 6.97 -6.53 -23.00
CA LYS A 62 7.87 -7.21 -23.94
C LYS A 62 9.21 -6.47 -23.89
N LYS A 63 10.31 -7.24 -23.86
CA LYS A 63 11.70 -6.74 -23.80
C LYS A 63 12.01 -5.60 -24.79
N ASP A 64 11.23 -5.50 -25.87
CA ASP A 64 11.46 -4.56 -26.98
C ASP A 64 10.61 -3.29 -26.91
N SER A 65 9.94 -3.01 -25.79
CA SER A 65 9.29 -1.71 -25.57
C SER A 65 10.39 -0.74 -25.17
N ALA A 66 10.97 -0.03 -26.15
CA ALA A 66 12.11 0.86 -25.96
C ALA A 66 11.91 1.77 -24.73
N CYS A 67 12.69 1.50 -23.68
CA CYS A 67 12.98 2.45 -22.63
C CYS A 67 13.99 3.43 -23.22
N ASP A 68 13.62 4.71 -23.32
CA ASP A 68 14.60 5.75 -23.57
C ASP A 68 15.45 5.89 -22.31
N ILE A 69 16.64 5.27 -22.32
CA ILE A 69 17.64 5.41 -21.27
C ILE A 69 18.18 6.84 -21.37
N VAL A 70 17.88 7.67 -20.37
CA VAL A 70 18.50 8.99 -20.25
C VAL A 70 19.76 8.82 -19.42
N SER A 71 20.92 8.69 -20.07
CA SER A 71 22.22 8.62 -19.42
C SER A 71 22.80 10.01 -19.24
N GLU A 72 23.04 10.46 -18.01
CA GLU A 72 23.89 11.62 -17.72
C GLU A 72 25.02 11.25 -16.73
N GLY A 73 26.27 11.44 -17.17
CA GLY A 73 27.44 11.63 -16.31
C GLY A 73 28.33 10.40 -16.06
N ALA A 74 29.61 10.52 -16.44
CA ALA A 74 30.66 9.55 -16.18
C ALA A 74 31.14 9.61 -14.71
N GLY A 75 30.86 8.54 -13.96
CA GLY A 75 31.31 8.26 -12.59
C GLY A 75 30.75 6.89 -12.18
N ALA A 76 31.47 6.09 -11.39
CA ALA A 76 31.40 4.62 -11.32
C ALA A 76 30.07 3.94 -10.90
N TYR A 77 28.93 4.63 -10.87
CA TYR A 77 27.59 4.05 -10.84
C TYR A 77 26.67 4.94 -11.69
N THR A 78 26.31 4.51 -12.90
CA THR A 78 25.36 5.24 -13.74
C THR A 78 23.97 5.13 -13.12
N VAL A 79 23.38 6.27 -12.76
CA VAL A 79 21.97 6.30 -12.34
C VAL A 79 21.14 6.35 -13.62
N ASP A 80 20.66 5.19 -14.07
CA ASP A 80 19.79 5.10 -15.23
C ASP A 80 18.36 5.45 -14.82
N ALA A 81 17.79 6.47 -15.46
CA ALA A 81 16.39 6.87 -15.28
C ALA A 81 15.55 6.37 -16.46
N THR A 82 14.40 5.78 -16.17
CA THR A 82 13.45 5.28 -17.17
C THR A 82 12.05 5.79 -16.85
N ARG A 83 11.37 6.42 -17.82
CA ARG A 83 9.98 6.84 -17.65
C ARG A 83 9.03 5.68 -17.90
N LEU A 84 8.14 5.40 -16.95
CA LEU A 84 7.13 4.32 -17.03
C LEU A 84 5.76 4.86 -16.59
N GLY A 85 4.81 4.89 -17.51
CA GLY A 85 3.46 5.37 -17.23
C GLY A 85 3.46 6.80 -16.67
N ASN A 86 2.96 6.94 -15.45
CA ASN A 86 2.87 8.19 -14.69
C ASN A 86 4.12 8.46 -13.82
N GLY A 87 5.16 7.65 -13.89
CA GLY A 87 6.35 7.77 -13.04
C GLY A 87 7.69 7.63 -13.73
N GLU A 88 8.73 7.75 -12.93
CA GLU A 88 10.13 7.68 -13.33
C GLU A 88 10.88 6.71 -12.41
N LEU A 89 11.47 5.67 -12.99
CA LEU A 89 12.23 4.65 -12.28
C LEU A 89 13.72 4.99 -12.33
N TYR A 90 14.36 5.04 -11.17
CA TYR A 90 15.81 5.19 -11.04
C TYR A 90 16.44 3.89 -10.57
N CYS A 91 17.35 3.34 -11.36
CA CYS A 91 18.16 2.20 -10.95
C CYS A 91 19.47 2.72 -10.33
N GLY A 92 19.54 2.79 -9.00
CA GLY A 92 20.73 3.27 -8.30
C GLY A 92 20.62 3.18 -6.79
N ASP A 93 21.72 3.45 -6.11
CA ASP A 93 21.76 3.51 -4.66
C ASP A 93 20.91 4.68 -4.14
N VAL A 94 20.12 4.43 -3.10
CA VAL A 94 19.18 5.41 -2.54
C VAL A 94 19.88 6.71 -2.10
N LEU A 95 21.08 6.63 -1.53
CA LEU A 95 21.86 7.78 -1.07
C LEU A 95 22.50 8.54 -2.24
N GLN A 96 22.59 7.94 -3.42
CA GLN A 96 23.03 8.61 -4.65
C GLN A 96 21.86 9.24 -5.43
N VAL A 97 20.68 8.62 -5.39
CA VAL A 97 19.49 9.08 -6.12
C VAL A 97 18.77 10.19 -5.36
N LEU A 98 18.47 10.00 -4.07
CA LEU A 98 17.67 10.95 -3.30
C LEU A 98 18.21 12.38 -3.30
N PRO A 99 19.54 12.65 -3.22
CA PRO A 99 20.06 14.01 -3.27
C PRO A 99 19.74 14.76 -4.58
N LYS A 100 19.56 14.03 -5.69
CA LYS A 100 19.24 14.61 -7.01
C LYS A 100 17.79 15.04 -7.13
N LEU A 101 16.90 14.51 -6.28
CA LEU A 101 15.48 14.83 -6.31
C LEU A 101 15.22 16.23 -5.75
N LYS A 102 14.24 16.92 -6.33
CA LYS A 102 13.83 18.25 -5.90
C LYS A 102 13.24 18.21 -4.49
N GLU A 103 13.61 19.17 -3.66
CA GLU A 103 13.06 19.30 -2.32
C GLU A 103 11.55 19.58 -2.33
N GLN A 104 10.86 19.25 -1.24
CA GLN A 104 9.43 19.56 -1.02
C GLN A 104 8.49 19.19 -2.19
N THR A 105 8.77 18.07 -2.86
CA THR A 105 8.04 17.63 -4.06
C THR A 105 7.03 16.54 -3.76
N PHE A 106 7.38 15.60 -2.89
CA PHE A 106 6.60 14.38 -2.68
C PHE A 106 5.55 14.58 -1.57
N GLN A 107 4.31 14.21 -1.88
CA GLN A 107 3.21 14.21 -0.91
C GLN A 107 3.33 13.02 0.04
N LEU A 108 3.87 11.91 -0.44
CA LEU A 108 3.95 10.66 0.29
C LEU A 108 5.28 9.98 -0.03
N VAL A 109 5.90 9.41 1.00
CA VAL A 109 6.99 8.44 0.84
C VAL A 109 6.54 7.11 1.44
N VAL A 110 6.66 6.03 0.67
CA VAL A 110 6.38 4.65 1.11
C VAL A 110 7.69 3.88 1.02
N ALA A 111 8.31 3.59 2.15
CA ALA A 111 9.62 2.96 2.21
C ALA A 111 9.52 1.56 2.86
N ASP A 112 9.87 0.53 2.10
CA ASP A 112 10.09 -0.84 2.57
C ASP A 112 11.58 -1.18 2.49
N PRO A 113 12.41 -0.64 3.40
CA PRO A 113 13.85 -0.80 3.34
C PRO A 113 14.27 -2.26 3.64
N PRO A 114 15.53 -2.62 3.37
CA PRO A 114 16.18 -3.75 4.01
C PRO A 114 15.99 -3.71 5.54
N TYR A 115 15.85 -4.86 6.18
CA TYR A 115 15.55 -4.98 7.62
C TYR A 115 16.76 -5.46 8.45
N PHE A 116 17.95 -5.52 7.84
CA PHE A 116 19.20 -5.94 8.46
C PHE A 116 19.21 -7.41 8.88
N GLN A 117 19.84 -8.26 8.05
CA GLN A 117 20.09 -9.69 8.32
C GLN A 117 18.82 -10.50 8.62
N VAL A 118 17.70 -10.13 8.00
CA VAL A 118 16.45 -10.90 8.03
C VAL A 118 16.44 -11.93 6.91
N LEU A 119 16.85 -11.51 5.71
CA LEU A 119 16.90 -12.31 4.50
C LEU A 119 18.35 -12.66 4.18
N LEU A 120 18.88 -13.65 4.90
CA LEU A 120 20.30 -14.05 4.86
C LEU A 120 20.77 -14.54 3.47
N GLU A 121 19.85 -14.91 2.59
CA GLU A 121 20.15 -15.36 1.22
C GLU A 121 20.23 -14.20 0.20
N HIS A 122 20.05 -12.96 0.66
CA HIS A 122 19.97 -11.78 -0.20
C HIS A 122 20.99 -10.72 0.21
N ASP A 123 22.01 -10.50 -0.63
CA ASP A 123 23.15 -9.61 -0.32
C ASP A 123 22.75 -8.20 0.13
N TRP A 124 21.69 -7.64 -0.48
CA TRP A 124 21.20 -6.30 -0.17
C TRP A 124 20.67 -6.12 1.27
N ASP A 125 20.29 -7.21 1.95
CA ASP A 125 19.87 -7.19 3.36
C ASP A 125 21.02 -7.46 4.33
N ASN A 126 22.21 -7.80 3.80
CA ASN A 126 23.39 -8.23 4.56
C ASN A 126 24.61 -7.33 4.29
N THR A 127 24.40 -6.16 3.66
CA THR A 127 25.43 -5.20 3.27
C THR A 127 26.24 -4.66 4.46
N TRP A 128 25.59 -4.49 5.61
CA TRP A 128 26.18 -3.84 6.79
C TRP A 128 26.87 -4.83 7.72
N THR A 129 28.03 -4.44 8.24
CA THR A 129 28.85 -5.26 9.15
C THR A 129 28.37 -5.20 10.60
N SER A 130 27.61 -4.17 10.97
CA SER A 130 27.06 -3.98 12.31
C SER A 130 25.68 -3.33 12.30
N SER A 131 24.92 -3.49 13.38
CA SER A 131 23.61 -2.83 13.54
C SER A 131 23.74 -1.31 13.58
N GLN A 132 24.83 -0.76 14.14
CA GLN A 132 25.08 0.67 14.16
C GLN A 132 25.26 1.25 12.74
N GLU A 133 26.03 0.56 11.89
CA GLU A 133 26.25 0.97 10.49
C GLU A 133 24.93 1.01 9.70
N TYR A 134 24.07 0.02 9.91
CA TYR A 134 22.72 0.00 9.33
C TYR A 134 21.84 1.15 9.85
N LEU A 135 21.91 1.45 11.16
CA LEU A 135 21.14 2.54 11.76
C LEU A 135 21.59 3.91 11.25
N ASP A 136 22.90 4.13 11.09
CA ASP A 136 23.46 5.37 10.55
C ASP A 136 23.04 5.56 9.09
N TRP A 137 23.19 4.52 8.26
CA TRP A 137 22.68 4.49 6.89
C TRP A 137 21.16 4.77 6.84
N THR A 138 20.40 4.22 7.78
CA THR A 138 18.94 4.42 7.84
C THR A 138 18.56 5.86 8.13
N VAL A 139 19.29 6.52 9.03
CA VAL A 139 19.12 7.94 9.34
C VAL A 139 19.44 8.81 8.12
N GLU A 140 20.46 8.46 7.34
CA GLU A 140 20.85 9.24 6.15
C GLU A 140 19.75 9.28 5.08
N TRP A 141 19.20 8.12 4.68
CA TRP A 141 18.15 8.13 3.66
C TRP A 141 16.85 8.75 4.19
N VAL A 142 16.54 8.63 5.49
CA VAL A 142 15.37 9.30 6.09
C VAL A 142 15.53 10.82 6.10
N ARG A 143 16.73 11.35 6.39
CA ARG A 143 17.01 12.80 6.26
C ARG A 143 16.82 13.28 4.83
N ALA A 144 17.26 12.49 3.85
CA ALA A 144 17.04 12.79 2.44
C ALA A 144 15.55 12.74 2.07
N CYS A 145 14.79 11.76 2.57
CA CYS A 145 13.32 11.71 2.45
C CYS A 145 12.64 12.95 3.08
N LYS A 146 13.05 13.37 4.28
CA LYS A 146 12.53 14.57 4.96
C LYS A 146 12.70 15.84 4.11
N ARG A 147 13.83 15.97 3.39
CA ARG A 147 14.12 17.09 2.49
C ARG A 147 13.14 17.14 1.32
N VAL A 148 12.92 16.00 0.66
CA VAL A 148 12.08 15.90 -0.54
C VAL A 148 10.58 15.85 -0.24
N LEU A 149 10.20 15.51 0.99
CA LEU A 149 8.81 15.50 1.44
C LEU A 149 8.24 16.93 1.53
N ARG A 150 7.00 17.11 1.07
CA ARG A 150 6.23 18.35 1.23
C ARG A 150 5.95 18.65 2.72
N PRO A 151 5.66 19.92 3.09
CA PRO A 151 5.27 20.27 4.46
C PRO A 151 4.03 19.55 4.98
N ASP A 152 3.09 19.20 4.10
CA ASP A 152 1.86 18.46 4.38
C ASP A 152 1.97 16.96 4.06
N GLY A 153 3.18 16.44 3.87
CA GLY A 153 3.43 15.05 3.50
C GLY A 153 3.64 14.09 4.67
N LEU A 154 3.54 12.79 4.36
CA LEU A 154 3.79 11.69 5.29
C LEU A 154 4.88 10.75 4.76
N LEU A 155 5.68 10.20 5.67
CA LEU A 155 6.64 9.13 5.41
C LEU A 155 6.20 7.88 6.16
N TYR A 156 6.01 6.78 5.43
CA TYR A 156 5.73 5.45 5.95
C TYR A 156 6.99 4.60 5.83
N VAL A 157 7.47 4.06 6.95
CA VAL A 157 8.63 3.15 6.99
C VAL A 157 8.15 1.81 7.51
N PHE A 158 8.23 0.78 6.66
CA PHE A 158 7.94 -0.58 7.09
C PHE A 158 9.10 -1.15 7.91
N GLY A 159 8.77 -2.06 8.82
CA GLY A 159 9.73 -2.76 9.64
C GLY A 159 9.11 -3.93 10.39
N GLN A 160 9.97 -4.79 10.93
CA GLN A 160 9.52 -5.89 11.78
C GLN A 160 10.40 -6.03 13.03
N LEU A 161 9.78 -6.50 14.10
CA LEU A 161 10.52 -6.99 15.26
C LEU A 161 11.13 -8.34 14.86
N GLY A 162 12.38 -8.32 14.39
CA GLY A 162 13.14 -9.49 13.96
C GLY A 162 13.25 -10.57 15.05
N LYS A 163 13.85 -11.72 14.69
CA LYS A 163 13.88 -12.91 15.56
C LYS A 163 14.96 -12.88 16.66
N ARG A 164 15.96 -11.98 16.61
CA ARG A 164 17.17 -12.05 17.46
C ARG A 164 17.55 -10.71 18.12
N GLU A 165 17.69 -9.64 17.35
CA GLU A 165 18.00 -8.29 17.84
C GLU A 165 16.93 -7.31 17.38
N HIS A 166 16.49 -6.41 18.26
CA HIS A 166 15.40 -5.48 17.99
C HIS A 166 15.89 -4.19 17.31
N VAL A 167 16.68 -4.31 16.23
CA VAL A 167 17.18 -3.19 15.42
C VAL A 167 16.05 -2.25 14.99
N TRP A 168 14.85 -2.79 14.74
CA TRP A 168 13.67 -2.01 14.42
C TRP A 168 13.22 -1.05 15.55
N LEU A 169 13.35 -1.43 16.83
CA LEU A 169 13.02 -0.52 17.94
C LEU A 169 14.02 0.64 18.01
N HIS A 170 15.31 0.35 17.79
CA HIS A 170 16.35 1.38 17.70
C HIS A 170 16.09 2.30 16.50
N THR A 171 15.73 1.73 15.35
CA THR A 171 15.32 2.46 14.15
C THR A 171 14.18 3.43 14.47
N CYS A 172 13.08 2.94 15.06
CA CYS A 172 11.94 3.77 15.43
C CYS A 172 12.33 4.94 16.33
N SER A 173 13.14 4.68 17.36
CA SER A 173 13.60 5.70 18.31
C SER A 173 14.48 6.76 17.63
N LEU A 174 15.39 6.36 16.75
CA LEU A 174 16.28 7.27 16.03
C LEU A 174 15.50 8.10 15.00
N LEU A 175 14.64 7.49 14.21
CA LEU A 175 13.87 8.20 13.20
C LEU A 175 12.87 9.19 13.80
N ALA A 176 12.32 8.89 14.99
CA ALA A 176 11.47 9.82 15.74
C ALA A 176 12.25 11.03 16.34
N LYS A 177 13.58 11.00 16.35
CA LYS A 177 14.42 12.18 16.65
C LYS A 177 14.67 13.02 15.41
N GLU A 178 14.72 12.40 14.23
CA GLU A 178 14.92 13.08 12.95
C GLU A 178 13.65 13.76 12.42
N MET A 179 12.50 13.13 12.61
CA MET A 179 11.19 13.59 12.17
C MET A 179 10.16 13.44 13.28
N GLN A 180 9.07 14.19 13.18
CA GLN A 180 8.01 14.10 14.17
C GLN A 180 7.26 12.78 14.02
N PHE A 181 7.22 11.99 15.10
CA PHE A 181 6.34 10.82 15.20
C PHE A 181 4.87 11.22 14.95
N HIS A 182 4.19 10.47 14.08
CA HIS A 182 2.79 10.68 13.76
C HIS A 182 1.91 9.52 14.21
N ASP A 183 2.27 8.28 13.85
CA ASP A 183 1.52 7.07 14.20
C ASP A 183 2.42 5.83 14.11
N MET A 184 1.95 4.71 14.66
CA MET A 184 2.52 3.38 14.47
C MET A 184 1.39 2.45 14.00
N ILE A 185 1.43 2.09 12.72
CA ILE A 185 0.45 1.17 12.15
C ILE A 185 0.92 -0.27 12.36
N ILE A 186 0.01 -1.14 12.74
CA ILE A 186 0.21 -2.59 12.79
C ILE A 186 -0.45 -3.19 11.55
N TRP A 187 0.34 -3.76 10.64
CA TRP A 187 -0.16 -4.57 9.55
C TRP A 187 -0.36 -6.01 10.04
N ASP A 188 -1.60 -6.39 10.36
CA ASP A 188 -1.98 -7.77 10.66
C ASP A 188 -2.07 -8.56 9.35
N ARG A 189 -1.15 -9.49 9.16
CA ARG A 189 -1.00 -10.27 7.94
C ARG A 189 -2.03 -11.39 7.80
N ALA A 190 -2.96 -11.51 8.77
CA ALA A 190 -4.04 -12.49 8.80
C ALA A 190 -3.59 -13.94 8.54
N VAL A 191 -2.38 -14.28 8.99
CA VAL A 191 -1.77 -15.60 8.94
C VAL A 191 -1.49 -16.10 10.35
N GLY A 192 -1.36 -17.41 10.53
CA GLY A 192 -1.20 -18.05 11.83
C GLY A 192 -0.41 -19.35 11.72
N TYR A 193 0.89 -19.23 11.45
CA TYR A 193 1.81 -20.38 11.44
C TYR A 193 2.18 -20.79 12.87
N ASN A 194 2.40 -22.07 13.10
CA ASN A 194 2.84 -22.59 14.39
C ASN A 194 4.38 -22.52 14.49
N GLU A 195 4.93 -21.31 14.57
CA GLU A 195 6.39 -21.07 14.54
C GLU A 195 7.01 -20.78 15.92
N ARG A 196 6.20 -20.49 16.94
CA ARG A 196 6.65 -20.30 18.33
C ARG A 196 5.82 -21.17 19.28
N TYR A 197 6.51 -21.99 20.07
CA TYR A 197 5.89 -22.91 21.03
C TYR A 197 5.79 -22.34 22.45
N ASP A 198 6.55 -21.28 22.74
CA ASP A 198 6.70 -20.67 24.07
C ASP A 198 6.06 -19.27 24.16
N SER A 199 5.43 -18.79 23.09
CA SER A 199 4.83 -17.46 23.01
C SER A 199 3.80 -17.34 21.89
N PHE A 200 3.09 -16.22 21.83
CA PHE A 200 2.23 -15.90 20.68
C PHE A 200 3.08 -15.78 19.41
N THR A 201 2.58 -16.31 18.29
CA THR A 201 3.30 -16.17 17.04
C THR A 201 3.14 -14.75 16.50
N PRO A 202 4.25 -14.01 16.25
CA PRO A 202 4.17 -12.68 15.64
C PRO A 202 3.70 -12.81 14.19
N GLN A 203 2.57 -12.21 13.88
CA GLN A 203 1.94 -12.27 12.55
C GLN A 203 1.64 -10.90 11.98
N TYR A 204 2.41 -9.91 12.42
CA TYR A 204 2.30 -8.54 11.98
C TYR A 204 3.64 -7.99 11.52
N GLU A 205 3.58 -6.96 10.69
CA GLU A 205 4.66 -6.00 10.49
C GLU A 205 4.22 -4.64 11.03
N MET A 206 5.18 -3.79 11.30
CA MET A 206 4.95 -2.42 11.78
C MET A 206 5.21 -1.44 10.64
N ILE A 207 4.47 -0.33 10.64
CA ILE A 207 4.71 0.78 9.74
C ILE A 207 4.80 2.05 10.59
N LEU A 208 6.01 2.54 10.76
CA LEU A 208 6.27 3.80 11.43
C LEU A 208 5.81 4.95 10.52
N VAL A 209 4.96 5.82 11.03
CA VAL A 209 4.47 6.99 10.29
C VAL A 209 5.10 8.25 10.87
N LEU A 210 5.77 9.00 10.02
CA LEU A 210 6.48 10.24 10.37
C LEU A 210 5.92 11.41 9.56
N ARG A 211 5.90 12.58 10.19
CA ARG A 211 5.56 13.86 9.56
C ARG A 211 6.71 14.85 9.69
N LYS A 212 6.73 15.86 8.83
CA LYS A 212 7.90 16.74 8.67
C LYS A 212 8.31 17.47 9.95
N ALA A 213 7.34 17.96 10.72
CA ALA A 213 7.57 18.71 11.96
C ALA A 213 6.36 18.65 12.92
N ALA A 214 6.55 19.04 14.18
CA ALA A 214 5.48 19.08 15.18
C ALA A 214 4.28 19.96 14.78
N ASN A 215 4.54 21.09 14.14
CA ASN A 215 3.53 22.05 13.66
C ASN A 215 3.05 21.76 12.22
N SER A 216 3.50 20.66 11.60
CA SER A 216 3.02 20.27 10.27
C SER A 216 1.60 19.71 10.33
N ASN A 217 0.81 20.02 9.29
CA ASN A 217 -0.55 19.53 9.12
C ASN A 217 -0.60 18.57 7.93
N PRO A 218 -0.36 17.27 8.15
CA PRO A 218 -0.33 16.30 7.06
C PRO A 218 -1.70 16.15 6.42
N TYR A 219 -1.74 15.98 5.09
CA TYR A 219 -2.95 15.59 4.41
C TYR A 219 -3.30 14.12 4.74
N PHE A 220 -4.52 13.88 5.21
CA PHE A 220 -5.04 12.54 5.44
C PHE A 220 -6.55 12.48 5.18
N ASN A 221 -6.97 11.59 4.29
CA ASN A 221 -8.37 11.38 3.90
C ASN A 221 -8.90 10.06 4.48
N LYS A 222 -9.55 10.15 5.64
CA LYS A 222 -10.15 9.01 6.35
C LYS A 222 -11.27 8.32 5.56
N ASP A 223 -11.91 9.03 4.64
CA ASP A 223 -13.03 8.48 3.87
C ASP A 223 -12.56 7.46 2.82
N MET A 224 -11.32 7.58 2.33
CA MET A 224 -10.75 6.66 1.34
C MET A 224 -10.43 5.27 1.90
N VAL A 225 -10.34 5.14 3.22
CA VAL A 225 -9.95 3.91 3.92
C VAL A 225 -11.04 3.43 4.87
N ARG A 226 -12.30 3.74 4.59
CA ARG A 226 -13.41 3.21 5.38
C ARG A 226 -13.56 1.70 5.16
N LEU A 227 -13.92 1.01 6.23
CA LEU A 227 -14.25 -0.41 6.22
C LEU A 227 -15.78 -0.55 6.23
N PRO A 228 -16.38 -1.33 5.33
CA PRO A 228 -17.82 -1.52 5.32
C PRO A 228 -18.28 -2.20 6.63
N TYR A 229 -19.50 -1.88 7.05
CA TYR A 229 -20.24 -2.72 7.99
C TYR A 229 -20.96 -3.82 7.21
N ASP A 230 -21.11 -4.99 7.80
CA ASP A 230 -22.06 -5.98 7.28
C ASP A 230 -23.51 -5.51 7.51
N GLU A 231 -24.43 -5.99 6.67
CA GLU A 231 -25.85 -5.62 6.73
C GLU A 231 -26.50 -5.92 8.10
N GLY A 232 -26.05 -6.99 8.77
CA GLY A 232 -26.50 -7.34 10.11
C GLY A 232 -26.14 -6.27 11.14
N THR A 233 -24.89 -5.80 11.11
CA THR A 233 -24.40 -4.70 11.95
C THR A 233 -25.13 -3.39 11.64
N ILE A 234 -25.36 -3.07 10.36
CA ILE A 234 -26.14 -1.88 9.98
C ILE A 234 -27.55 -1.96 10.57
N GLY A 235 -28.25 -3.09 10.36
CA GLY A 235 -29.58 -3.33 10.89
C GLY A 235 -29.65 -3.26 12.42
N MET A 236 -28.62 -3.74 13.12
CA MET A 236 -28.50 -3.62 14.57
C MET A 236 -28.36 -2.14 14.99
N TYR A 237 -27.47 -1.39 14.35
CA TYR A 237 -27.22 0.02 14.70
C TYR A 237 -28.40 0.94 14.39
N LEU A 238 -29.25 0.61 13.40
CA LEU A 238 -30.48 1.36 13.09
C LEU A 238 -31.60 1.16 14.11
N LYS A 239 -31.47 0.20 15.04
CA LYS A 239 -32.41 0.02 16.17
C LYS A 239 -32.19 1.03 17.29
N ASP A 240 -31.07 1.75 17.27
CA ASP A 240 -30.74 2.73 18.30
C ASP A 240 -31.71 3.92 18.28
N LYS A 241 -32.52 4.03 19.33
CA LYS A 241 -33.58 5.03 19.47
C LYS A 241 -33.06 6.47 19.63
N ARG A 242 -31.75 6.67 19.84
CA ARG A 242 -31.15 8.01 19.95
C ARG A 242 -31.14 8.76 18.62
N TYR A 243 -31.15 8.04 17.49
CA TYR A 243 -31.15 8.65 16.15
C TYR A 243 -32.57 8.89 15.66
N LYS A 244 -32.99 10.17 15.64
CA LYS A 244 -34.33 10.58 15.17
C LYS A 244 -34.46 10.49 13.64
N ASP A 245 -33.39 10.83 12.92
CA ASP A 245 -33.31 10.68 11.47
C ASP A 245 -32.62 9.36 11.10
N LYS A 246 -33.44 8.34 10.83
CA LYS A 246 -32.96 7.01 10.46
C LYS A 246 -32.34 6.97 9.07
N ALA A 247 -32.83 7.78 8.14
CA ALA A 247 -32.33 7.81 6.77
C ALA A 247 -30.90 8.39 6.72
N ALA A 248 -30.68 9.50 7.42
CA ALA A 248 -29.34 10.08 7.56
C ALA A 248 -28.37 9.13 8.28
N ARG A 249 -28.87 8.42 9.32
CA ARG A 249 -28.05 7.42 10.03
C ARG A 249 -27.67 6.25 9.13
N GLU A 250 -28.61 5.71 8.36
CA GLU A 250 -28.33 4.63 7.41
C GLU A 250 -27.31 5.08 6.36
N ALA A 251 -27.50 6.25 5.75
CA ALA A 251 -26.56 6.80 4.79
C ALA A 251 -25.14 6.97 5.39
N HIS A 252 -25.03 7.35 6.67
CA HIS A 252 -23.75 7.41 7.36
C HIS A 252 -23.13 6.02 7.60
N LEU A 253 -23.92 5.03 8.02
CA LEU A 253 -23.45 3.67 8.27
C LEU A 253 -22.99 2.99 6.98
N ARG A 254 -23.68 3.21 5.86
CA ARG A 254 -23.31 2.68 4.54
C ARG A 254 -21.98 3.23 4.01
N LYS A 255 -21.52 4.39 4.50
CA LYS A 255 -20.14 4.85 4.21
C LYS A 255 -19.09 3.95 4.85
N GLY A 256 -19.44 3.18 5.89
CA GLY A 256 -18.53 2.33 6.64
C GLY A 256 -17.87 3.04 7.84
N LYS A 257 -17.16 2.25 8.66
CA LYS A 257 -16.37 2.75 9.79
C LYS A 257 -15.00 3.23 9.33
N TYR A 258 -14.42 4.18 10.06
CA TYR A 258 -13.03 4.55 9.82
C TYR A 258 -12.10 3.37 10.11
N ALA A 259 -11.07 3.19 9.26
CA ALA A 259 -9.98 2.29 9.59
C ALA A 259 -9.29 2.72 10.89
N THR A 260 -8.84 1.73 11.66
CA THR A 260 -7.92 1.93 12.78
C THR A 260 -6.48 1.89 12.26
N ASN A 261 -5.52 2.13 13.15
CA ASN A 261 -4.10 1.89 12.86
C ASN A 261 -3.71 0.39 12.98
N ILE A 262 -4.69 -0.52 12.93
CA ILE A 262 -4.47 -1.96 12.76
C ILE A 262 -5.08 -2.36 11.41
N LEU A 263 -4.22 -2.49 10.40
CA LEU A 263 -4.63 -2.85 9.04
C LEU A 263 -4.56 -4.36 8.88
N ARG A 264 -5.72 -5.03 8.82
CA ARG A 264 -5.79 -6.48 8.63
C ARG A 264 -5.91 -6.81 7.14
N ILE A 265 -4.78 -7.10 6.50
CA ILE A 265 -4.69 -7.40 5.06
C ILE A 265 -3.81 -8.64 4.89
N PRO A 266 -4.31 -9.73 4.28
CA PRO A 266 -3.51 -10.95 4.11
C PRO A 266 -2.24 -10.73 3.29
N SER A 267 -1.13 -11.35 3.70
CA SER A 267 0.08 -11.39 2.87
C SER A 267 -0.12 -12.18 1.57
N LEU A 268 0.67 -11.85 0.55
CA LEU A 268 0.62 -12.54 -0.73
C LEU A 268 1.11 -13.98 -0.60
N LYS A 269 0.26 -14.93 -0.97
CA LYS A 269 0.62 -16.34 -1.14
C LYS A 269 1.20 -16.57 -2.53
N GLY A 270 1.99 -17.63 -2.70
CA GLY A 270 2.67 -17.94 -3.97
C GLY A 270 1.73 -18.09 -5.18
N ALA A 271 0.48 -18.50 -4.96
CA ALA A 271 -0.54 -18.59 -6.02
C ALA A 271 -1.24 -17.26 -6.35
N SER A 272 -0.88 -16.15 -5.70
CA SER A 272 -1.48 -14.85 -5.99
C SER A 272 -1.10 -14.36 -7.38
N ASN A 273 -2.08 -13.87 -8.13
CA ASN A 273 -1.88 -13.23 -9.44
C ASN A 273 -1.08 -11.92 -9.35
N GLU A 274 -0.92 -11.36 -8.14
CA GLU A 274 -0.07 -10.18 -7.90
C GLU A 274 1.41 -10.53 -7.83
N LYS A 275 1.77 -11.77 -7.49
CA LYS A 275 3.15 -12.15 -7.19
C LYS A 275 3.99 -12.17 -8.48
N ILE A 276 5.11 -11.44 -8.48
CA ILE A 276 6.02 -11.35 -9.65
C ILE A 276 7.43 -11.89 -9.39
N GLY A 277 7.67 -12.51 -8.23
CA GLY A 277 8.93 -13.18 -7.90
C GLY A 277 9.76 -12.53 -6.79
N HIS A 278 9.47 -11.28 -6.41
CA HIS A 278 10.17 -10.65 -5.28
C HIS A 278 9.80 -11.34 -3.94
N PRO A 279 10.78 -11.70 -3.08
CA PRO A 279 10.55 -12.51 -1.88
C PRO A 279 9.57 -11.83 -0.92
N SER A 280 9.77 -10.54 -0.63
CA SER A 280 9.04 -9.75 0.36
C SER A 280 7.95 -8.83 -0.23
N GLN A 281 7.42 -9.13 -1.41
CA GLN A 281 6.41 -8.29 -2.08
C GLN A 281 5.19 -7.98 -1.18
N LYS A 282 4.91 -6.68 -1.00
CA LYS A 282 3.73 -6.19 -0.27
C LYS A 282 2.45 -6.29 -1.12
N PRO A 283 1.27 -6.58 -0.52
CA PRO A 283 -0.01 -6.62 -1.24
C PRO A 283 -0.43 -5.26 -1.77
N ILE A 284 -1.06 -5.21 -2.95
CA ILE A 284 -1.52 -3.94 -3.55
C ILE A 284 -2.53 -3.21 -2.65
N ALA A 285 -3.45 -3.95 -2.02
CA ALA A 285 -4.49 -3.38 -1.16
C ALA A 285 -3.93 -2.64 0.07
N LEU A 286 -2.77 -3.08 0.58
CA LEU A 286 -2.09 -2.40 1.67
C LEU A 286 -1.53 -1.07 1.20
N ILE A 287 -0.80 -1.07 0.08
CA ILE A 287 -0.22 0.16 -0.46
C ILE A 287 -1.31 1.14 -0.94
N ASP A 288 -2.38 0.64 -1.56
CA ASP A 288 -3.54 1.44 -1.96
C ASP A 288 -4.16 2.19 -0.77
N SER A 289 -4.23 1.54 0.40
CA SER A 289 -4.74 2.18 1.62
C SER A 289 -3.85 3.36 2.04
N LEU A 290 -2.53 3.20 1.98
CA LEU A 290 -1.58 4.27 2.32
C LEU A 290 -1.61 5.41 1.28
N VAL A 291 -1.56 5.06 0.00
CA VAL A 291 -1.54 6.05 -1.10
C VAL A 291 -2.85 6.83 -1.17
N SER A 292 -4.00 6.16 -1.10
CA SER A 292 -5.31 6.83 -1.24
C SER A 292 -5.66 7.72 -0.05
N SER A 293 -5.25 7.36 1.16
CA SER A 293 -5.48 8.18 2.36
C SER A 293 -4.51 9.34 2.47
N SER A 294 -3.26 9.21 2.00
CA SER A 294 -2.21 10.20 2.26
C SER A 294 -1.75 10.99 1.03
N SER A 295 -2.46 10.87 -0.09
CA SER A 295 -2.20 11.66 -1.31
C SER A 295 -3.48 11.90 -2.12
N ARG A 296 -3.44 12.81 -3.09
CA ARG A 296 -4.51 13.09 -4.06
C ARG A 296 -4.10 12.65 -5.47
N PRO A 297 -5.05 12.42 -6.41
CA PRO A 297 -4.71 12.23 -7.81
C PRO A 297 -3.79 13.36 -8.32
N GLY A 298 -2.72 12.99 -9.03
CA GLY A 298 -1.69 13.92 -9.54
C GLY A 298 -0.57 14.26 -8.55
N ASP A 299 -0.70 13.94 -7.25
CA ASP A 299 0.40 14.09 -6.30
C ASP A 299 1.54 13.13 -6.62
N PHE A 300 2.75 13.48 -6.20
CA PHE A 300 3.94 12.63 -6.28
C PHE A 300 4.08 11.73 -5.05
N VAL A 301 4.32 10.44 -5.30
CA VAL A 301 4.67 9.43 -4.30
C VAL A 301 6.09 8.94 -4.57
N LEU A 302 6.91 8.80 -3.53
CA LEU A 302 8.27 8.26 -3.64
C LEU A 302 8.35 6.90 -2.97
N ASP A 303 8.98 5.93 -3.62
CA ASP A 303 9.40 4.67 -3.03
C ASP A 303 10.92 4.48 -3.20
N PRO A 304 11.73 4.74 -2.15
CA PRO A 304 13.18 4.62 -2.24
C PRO A 304 13.68 3.17 -2.38
N PHE A 305 12.80 2.17 -2.21
CA PHE A 305 13.12 0.75 -2.19
C PHE A 305 12.10 -0.06 -3.00
N LEU A 306 11.83 0.39 -4.22
CA LEU A 306 10.69 -0.02 -5.04
C LEU A 306 10.47 -1.54 -5.19
N GLY A 307 11.54 -2.34 -5.17
CA GLY A 307 11.48 -3.80 -5.16
C GLY A 307 10.65 -4.36 -6.32
N SER A 308 9.50 -4.96 -6.00
CA SER A 308 8.55 -5.48 -7.00
C SER A 308 7.73 -4.42 -7.75
N GLY A 309 7.83 -3.14 -7.40
CA GLY A 309 7.02 -2.09 -8.02
C GLY A 309 5.59 -2.01 -7.50
N THR A 310 5.30 -2.50 -6.29
CA THR A 310 3.92 -2.46 -5.74
C THR A 310 3.45 -1.00 -5.56
N THR A 311 4.32 -0.10 -5.09
CA THR A 311 4.01 1.33 -4.95
C THR A 311 3.74 1.98 -6.30
N ALA A 312 4.57 1.71 -7.31
CA ALA A 312 4.33 2.17 -8.68
C ALA A 312 2.98 1.66 -9.23
N ALA A 313 2.68 0.37 -9.08
CA ALA A 313 1.43 -0.22 -9.54
C ALA A 313 0.19 0.40 -8.86
N SER A 314 0.28 0.67 -7.55
CA SER A 314 -0.76 1.37 -6.78
C SER A 314 -0.96 2.79 -7.30
N CYS A 315 0.14 3.53 -7.51
CA CYS A 315 0.12 4.89 -8.04
C CYS A 315 -0.51 4.95 -9.44
N GLU A 316 -0.20 4.01 -10.33
CA GLU A 316 -0.85 3.90 -11.64
C GLU A 316 -2.36 3.69 -11.54
N GLY A 317 -2.80 2.79 -10.65
CA GLY A 317 -4.21 2.53 -10.41
C GLY A 317 -4.96 3.74 -9.84
N LEU A 318 -4.31 4.46 -8.93
CA LEU A 318 -4.85 5.61 -8.22
C LEU A 318 -4.56 6.96 -8.91
N LYS A 319 -3.90 6.96 -10.08
CA LYS A 319 -3.55 8.18 -10.83
C LYS A 319 -2.66 9.14 -10.04
N ARG A 320 -1.66 8.61 -9.33
CA ARG A 320 -0.57 9.39 -8.73
C ARG A 320 0.65 9.32 -9.65
N ARG A 321 1.52 10.33 -9.57
CA ARG A 321 2.85 10.25 -10.15
C ARG A 321 3.76 9.56 -9.15
N TRP A 322 4.75 8.82 -9.62
CA TRP A 322 5.64 8.07 -8.74
C TRP A 322 7.10 8.17 -9.17
N VAL A 323 7.98 8.06 -8.18
CA VAL A 323 9.44 7.95 -8.32
C VAL A 323 9.90 6.78 -7.46
#